data_AF-D8ST83-F1
#
_entry.id   AF-D8ST83-F1
#
_cell.length_a   1.000
_cell.length_b   1.000
_cell.length_c   1.000
_cell.angle_alpha   90.00
_cell.angle_beta   90.00
_cell.angle_gamma   90.00
#
_symmetry.space_group_name_H-M   'P 1'
#
loop_
_entity.id
_entity.type
_entity.pdbx_description
1 polymer ?
#
loop_
_entity_poly.entity_id
_entity_poly.type
_entity_poly.pdbx_seq_one_letter_code
_entity_poly.pdbx_strand_id
1 'polypeptide(L)' 'YSLYMQLNCVLLLFKGKTIIWKTKTDNKGKGCFLRLQTDGNLVIYDNKNIVIWSIN' A
#
# COMPACT_ATOMS: atom_id res chain seq x y z
N TYR A 1 10.42 5.01 -11.80
CA TYR A 1 9.79 4.10 -10.81
C TYR A 1 8.43 4.65 -10.47
N SER A 2 7.44 3.79 -10.25
CA SER A 2 6.07 4.22 -9.90
C SER A 2 5.53 3.36 -8.78
N LEU A 3 4.91 3.98 -7.79
CA LEU A 3 4.22 3.30 -6.71
C LEU A 3 2.72 3.45 -6.95
N TYR A 4 1.98 2.34 -6.90
CA TYR A 4 0.56 2.32 -7.22
C TYR A 4 -0.24 1.52 -6.20
N MET A 5 -1.25 2.16 -5.62
CA MET A 5 -2.19 1.54 -4.70
C MET A 5 -3.39 0.98 -5.47
N GLN A 6 -3.53 -0.34 -5.49
CA GLN A 6 -4.62 -1.03 -6.17
C GLN A 6 -5.91 -1.07 -5.32
N LEU A 7 -7.06 -1.23 -5.99
CA LEU A 7 -8.37 -1.33 -5.35
C LEU A 7 -8.53 -2.53 -4.41
N ASN A 8 -7.79 -3.61 -4.64
CA ASN A 8 -7.77 -4.80 -3.77
C ASN A 8 -6.79 -4.68 -2.59
N CYS A 9 -6.36 -3.45 -2.28
CA CYS A 9 -5.47 -3.13 -1.17
C CYS A 9 -4.03 -3.62 -1.32
N VAL A 10 -3.55 -3.83 -2.54
CA VAL A 10 -2.14 -4.13 -2.83
C VAL A 10 -1.40 -2.87 -3.24
N LEU A 11 -0.21 -2.67 -2.68
CA LEU A 11 0.74 -1.65 -3.12
C LEU A 11 1.75 -2.30 -4.07
N LEU A 12 1.84 -1.78 -5.29
CA LEU A 12 2.76 -2.24 -6.33
C LEU A 12 3.90 -1.24 -6.54
N LEU A 13 5.13 -1.74 -6.70
CA LEU A 13 6.26 -0.98 -7.20
C LEU A 13 6.58 -1.40 -8.63
N PHE A 14 6.55 -0.42 -9.53
CA PHE A 14 6.89 -0.59 -10.94
C PHE A 14 8.25 0.00 -11.29
N LYS A 15 8.97 -0.71 -12.17
CA LYS A 15 10.08 -0.19 -12.97
C LYS A 15 9.66 -0.20 -14.44
N GLY A 16 9.24 0.95 -14.96
CA GLY A 16 8.61 1.03 -16.27
C GLY A 16 7.27 0.31 -16.26
N LYS A 17 7.11 -0.71 -17.12
CA LYS A 17 5.89 -1.54 -17.18
C LYS A 17 5.96 -2.82 -16.32
N THR A 18 7.11 -3.09 -15.69
CA THR A 18 7.33 -4.31 -14.92
C THR A 18 7.06 -4.07 -13.45
N ILE A 19 6.25 -4.95 -12.84
CA ILE A 19 6.09 -5.02 -11.37
C ILE A 19 7.34 -5.69 -10.82
N ILE A 20 8.05 -4.99 -9.91
CA ILE A 20 9.28 -5.50 -9.29
C ILE A 20 9.09 -5.86 -7.82
N TRP A 21 8.04 -5.35 -7.17
CA TRP A 21 7.70 -5.68 -5.80
C TRP A 21 6.21 -5.41 -5.52
N LYS A 22 5.65 -6.10 -4.52
CA LYS A 22 4.29 -5.86 -4.03
C LYS A 22 4.13 -6.18 -2.54
N THR A 23 3.20 -5.50 -1.87
CA THR A 23 2.70 -5.96 -0.57
C THR A 23 1.81 -7.20 -0.73
N LYS A 24 1.82 -8.09 0.26
CA LYS A 24 0.93 -9.28 0.30
C LYS A 24 -0.32 -8.98 1.13
N THR A 25 -1.09 -8.00 0.67
CA THR A 25 -2.24 -7.41 1.38
C THR A 25 -3.55 -7.52 0.61
N ASP A 26 -3.57 -8.39 -0.41
CA ASP A 26 -4.76 -8.69 -1.21
C ASP A 26 -5.98 -8.96 -0.32
N ASN A 27 -7.07 -8.23 -0.56
CA ASN A 27 -8.37 -8.38 0.12
C ASN A 27 -8.33 -8.24 1.65
N LYS A 28 -7.29 -7.63 2.23
CA LYS A 28 -7.22 -7.37 3.68
C LYS A 28 -8.05 -6.17 4.13
N GLY A 29 -8.58 -5.36 3.21
CA GLY A 29 -9.38 -4.18 3.50
C GLY A 29 -10.18 -3.73 2.28
N LYS A 30 -10.80 -2.54 2.37
CA LYS A 30 -11.52 -1.89 1.27
C LYS A 30 -11.15 -0.41 1.20
N GLY A 31 -11.12 0.15 -0.02
CA GLY A 31 -10.84 1.57 -0.24
C GLY A 31 -9.49 2.00 0.36
N CYS A 32 -8.48 1.16 0.22
CA CYS A 32 -7.21 1.37 0.90
C CYS A 32 -6.39 2.51 0.29
N PHE A 33 -5.65 3.20 1.15
CA PHE A 33 -4.79 4.31 0.78
C PHE A 33 -3.45 4.24 1.51
N LEU A 34 -2.44 4.85 0.89
CA LEU A 34 -1.09 4.95 1.44
C LEU A 34 -0.92 6.28 2.18
N ARG A 35 -0.35 6.25 3.39
CA ARG A 35 -0.02 7.44 4.18
C ARG A 35 1.41 7.33 4.71
N LEU A 36 2.21 8.37 4.46
CA LEU A 36 3.47 8.57 5.19
C LEU A 36 3.15 9.37 6.46
N GLN A 37 3.41 8.76 7.61
CA GLN A 37 3.19 9.37 8.92
C GLN A 37 4.37 10.30 9.29
N THR A 38 4.17 11.16 10.30
CA THR A 38 5.17 12.14 10.74
C THR A 38 6.41 11.53 11.39
N ASP A 39 6.30 10.28 11.85
CA ASP A 39 7.40 9.48 12.39
C ASP A 39 8.22 8.77 11.28
N GLY A 40 7.87 8.97 10.02
CA GLY A 40 8.52 8.33 8.87
C GLY A 40 7.97 6.94 8.53
N ASN A 41 6.96 6.44 9.27
CA ASN A 41 6.35 5.16 8.97
C ASN A 41 5.42 5.27 7.76
N LEU A 42 5.64 4.40 6.77
CA LEU A 42 4.77 4.27 5.61
C LEU A 42 3.72 3.19 5.88
N VAL A 43 2.45 3.58 5.90
CA VAL A 43 1.34 2.72 6.31
C VAL A 43 0.26 2.65 5.24
N ILE A 44 -0.26 1.44 5.03
CA ILE A 44 -1.49 1.22 4.27
C ILE A 44 -2.65 1.17 5.27
N TYR A 45 -3.62 2.05 5.07
CA TYR A 45 -4.88 2.04 5.80
C TYR A 45 -6.02 1.58 4.88
N ASP A 46 -7.07 1.01 5.46
CA ASP A 46 -8.36 0.90 4.79
C ASP A 46 -9.21 2.16 4.98
N ASN A 47 -10.39 2.20 4.35
CA ASN A 47 -11.31 3.34 4.45
C ASN A 47 -11.93 3.55 5.84
N LYS A 48 -11.72 2.63 6.79
CA LYS A 48 -12.10 2.76 8.20
C LYS A 48 -10.93 3.20 9.08
N ASN A 49 -9.79 3.57 8.49
CA ASN A 49 -8.53 3.87 9.17
C ASN A 49 -7.94 2.69 9.95
N ILE A 50 -8.24 1.45 9.57
CA ILE A 50 -7.59 0.25 10.11
C ILE A 50 -6.24 0.07 9.39
N VAL A 51 -5.19 -0.20 10.15
CA VAL A 51 -3.85 -0.49 9.62
C VAL A 51 -3.87 -1.86 8.94
N ILE A 52 -3.49 -1.89 7.66
CA ILE A 52 -3.38 -3.11 6.85
C ILE A 52 -1.93 -3.59 6.75
N TRP A 53 -0.97 -2.66 6.71
CA TRP A 53 0.46 -2.95 6.60
C TRP A 53 1.30 -1.71 6.95
N SER A 54 2.50 -1.92 7.50
CA SER A 54 3.50 -0.90 7.81
C SER A 54 4.90 -1.38 7.41
N ILE A 55 5.84 -0.44 7.24
CA ILE A 55 7.27 -0.75 7.03
C ILE A 55 8.00 -1.18 8.31
N ASN A 56 7.42 -0.85 9.47
CA ASN A 56 7.85 -1.28 10.81
C ASN A 56 7.05 -2.49 11.26
#